data_AF-A0A2K8WN20-F1
#
_entry.id   AF-A0A2K8WN20-F1
#
_cell.length_a   1.000
_cell.length_b   1.000
_cell.length_c   1.000
_cell.angle_alpha   90.00
_cell.angle_beta   90.00
_cell.angle_gamma   90.00
#
_symmetry.space_group_name_H-M   'P 1'
#
loop_
_entity.id
_entity.type
_entity.pdbx_description
1 polymer ?
#
loop_
_entity_poly.entity_id
_entity_poly.type
_entity_poly.pdbx_seq_one_letter_code
_entity_poly.pdbx_strand_id
1 'polypeptide(L)'
;MNQSFHRQSNYFNNNDEDNNLLKYLQSLSPETIANLSQPKTSEVFQVMERNIGGLLGNLPAEGFGVMVSTSRENLGKLLASAMMSGYLLRNAEQRMDFEKALAGSNDAQNN
;
A
#
# COMPACT_ATOMS: atom_id res chain seq x y z
N MET A 1 -6.24 -16.86 -10.63
CA MET A 1 -6.55 -17.16 -9.22
C MET A 1 -5.37 -16.69 -8.36
N ASN A 2 -5.68 -16.03 -7.24
CA ASN A 2 -4.79 -15.37 -6.26
C ASN A 2 -3.91 -16.35 -5.46
N GLN A 3 -2.72 -15.90 -5.03
CA GLN A 3 -2.36 -15.63 -3.62
C GLN A 3 -0.83 -15.53 -3.44
N SER A 4 -0.31 -14.34 -3.13
CA SER A 4 0.99 -14.18 -2.45
C SER A 4 0.71 -13.73 -1.02
N PHE A 5 0.90 -14.67 -0.11
CA PHE A 5 0.76 -14.51 1.34
C PHE A 5 1.89 -13.66 1.91
N HIS A 6 1.62 -13.15 3.10
CA HIS A 6 2.23 -12.00 3.72
C HIS A 6 2.85 -12.38 5.18
N ARG A 7 4.12 -12.03 5.63
CA ARG A 7 4.75 -11.76 7.04
C ARG A 7 5.75 -10.62 6.91
N GLN A 8 6.17 -9.99 7.98
CA GLN A 8 7.45 -9.32 8.01
C GLN A 8 8.46 -10.29 8.59
N SER A 9 9.71 -10.15 8.17
CA SER A 9 10.79 -10.41 9.10
C SER A 9 11.84 -9.33 8.95
N ASN A 10 11.96 -8.56 10.01
CA ASN A 10 12.92 -7.50 10.22
C ASN A 10 14.35 -8.07 10.38
N TYR A 11 14.86 -8.77 9.36
CA TYR A 11 16.23 -9.30 9.34
C TYR A 11 17.24 -8.42 8.58
N PHE A 12 16.80 -7.39 7.85
CA PHE A 12 17.68 -6.63 6.94
C PHE A 12 17.78 -5.14 7.26
N ASN A 13 17.59 -4.74 8.52
CA ASN A 13 17.97 -3.40 8.93
C ASN A 13 19.50 -3.34 9.16
N ASN A 14 20.26 -3.41 8.07
CA ASN A 14 21.69 -3.09 8.02
C ASN A 14 21.98 -2.53 6.62
N ASN A 15 22.48 -1.29 6.58
CA ASN A 15 22.82 -0.46 5.42
C ASN A 15 23.15 -1.23 4.12
N ASP A 16 22.51 -0.85 3.00
CA ASP A 16 22.67 -1.45 1.66
C ASP A 16 24.12 -1.47 1.13
N GLU A 17 24.99 -0.63 1.70
CA GLU A 17 26.40 -0.56 1.31
C GLU A 17 27.17 -1.87 1.57
N ASP A 18 26.76 -2.69 2.56
CA ASP A 18 27.42 -3.95 2.90
C ASP A 18 26.44 -5.12 3.09
N ASN A 19 25.41 -5.24 2.24
CA ASN A 19 24.67 -6.51 2.14
C ASN A 19 25.51 -7.56 1.42
N ASN A 20 26.50 -8.05 2.15
CA ASN A 20 27.48 -9.04 1.71
C ASN A 20 26.80 -10.35 1.27
N LEU A 21 25.60 -10.64 1.79
CA LEU A 21 24.81 -11.78 1.36
C LEU A 21 24.20 -11.56 -0.03
N LEU A 22 23.61 -10.40 -0.31
CA LEU A 22 23.05 -10.10 -1.63
C LEU A 22 24.15 -10.03 -2.70
N LYS A 23 25.28 -9.40 -2.40
CA LYS A 23 26.45 -9.37 -3.30
C LYS A 23 27.00 -10.78 -3.55
N TYR A 24 27.08 -11.60 -2.50
CA TYR A 24 27.46 -13.00 -2.64
C TYR A 24 26.46 -13.78 -3.51
N LEU A 25 25.16 -13.67 -3.27
CA LEU A 25 24.12 -14.34 -4.08
C LEU A 25 24.15 -13.91 -5.55
N GLN A 26 24.40 -12.64 -5.83
CA GLN A 26 24.57 -12.12 -7.20
C GLN A 26 25.87 -12.60 -7.87
N SER A 27 26.90 -12.90 -7.08
CA SER A 27 28.16 -13.47 -7.59
C SER A 27 28.08 -14.98 -7.87
N LEU A 28 27.03 -15.66 -7.40
CA LEU A 28 26.84 -17.09 -7.64
C LEU A 28 26.49 -17.36 -9.11
N SER A 29 26.98 -18.49 -9.63
CA SER A 29 26.59 -18.92 -10.97
C SER A 29 25.09 -19.27 -11.02
N PRO A 30 24.43 -19.11 -12.18
CA PRO A 30 23.03 -19.49 -12.35
C PRO A 30 22.74 -20.95 -11.97
N GLU A 31 23.68 -21.85 -12.23
CA GLU A 31 23.60 -23.26 -11.84
C GLU A 31 23.59 -23.44 -10.32
N THR A 32 24.42 -22.69 -9.61
CA THR A 32 24.47 -22.71 -8.15
C THR A 32 23.17 -22.19 -7.57
N ILE A 33 22.64 -21.08 -8.09
CA ILE A 33 21.35 -20.53 -7.66
C ILE A 33 20.22 -21.53 -7.91
N ALA A 34 20.21 -22.18 -9.07
CA ALA A 34 19.22 -23.20 -9.40
C ALA A 34 19.27 -24.38 -8.41
N ASN A 35 20.47 -24.85 -8.06
CA ASN A 35 20.64 -25.93 -7.09
C ASN A 35 20.25 -25.51 -5.66
N LEU A 36 20.55 -24.28 -5.22
CA LEU A 36 20.13 -23.78 -3.91
C LEU A 36 18.62 -23.53 -3.81
N SER A 37 17.99 -23.16 -4.94
CA SER A 37 16.55 -22.85 -5.00
C SER A 37 15.67 -24.08 -5.14
N GLN A 38 16.26 -25.28 -5.24
CA GLN A 38 15.54 -26.55 -5.32
C GLN A 38 15.40 -27.19 -3.94
N PRO A 39 14.20 -27.17 -3.32
CA PRO A 39 13.98 -27.90 -2.09
C PRO A 39 14.03 -29.40 -2.38
N LYS A 40 14.80 -30.13 -1.56
CA LYS A 40 15.03 -31.56 -1.73
C LYS A 40 13.78 -32.42 -1.44
N THR A 41 12.82 -31.89 -0.68
CA THR A 41 11.59 -32.61 -0.32
C THR A 41 10.36 -31.68 -0.32
N SER A 42 9.18 -32.30 -0.41
CA SER A 42 7.88 -31.61 -0.43
C SER A 42 7.59 -30.85 0.87
N GLU A 43 8.01 -31.40 2.01
CA GLU A 43 7.80 -30.80 3.33
C GLU A 43 8.58 -29.49 3.47
N VAL A 44 9.82 -29.46 2.97
CA VAL A 44 10.66 -28.25 2.98
C VAL A 44 10.05 -27.17 2.08
N PHE A 45 9.53 -27.55 0.91
CA PHE A 45 8.83 -26.64 0.02
C PHE A 45 7.64 -25.98 0.71
N GLN A 46 6.78 -26.76 1.38
CA GLN A 46 5.63 -26.24 2.13
C GLN A 46 6.03 -25.29 3.27
N VAL A 47 7.12 -25.57 3.98
CA VAL A 47 7.65 -24.69 5.02
C VAL A 47 8.20 -23.39 4.43
N MET A 48 8.89 -23.44 3.28
CA MET A 48 9.35 -22.25 2.56
C MET A 48 8.17 -21.41 2.08
N GLU A 49 7.15 -22.00 1.46
CA GLU A 49 5.92 -21.30 1.07
C GLU A 49 5.25 -20.64 2.27
N ARG A 50 5.10 -21.38 3.39
CA ARG A 50 4.56 -20.81 4.64
C ARG A 50 5.46 -19.77 5.28
N ASN A 51 6.75 -19.70 4.94
CA ASN A 51 7.67 -18.67 5.41
C ASN A 51 7.78 -17.48 4.45
N ILE A 52 7.57 -17.64 3.14
CA ILE A 52 7.53 -16.56 2.13
C ILE A 52 6.15 -15.92 2.10
N GLY A 53 5.14 -16.77 1.95
CA GLY A 53 3.77 -16.48 2.30
C GLY A 53 3.69 -16.08 3.77
N GLY A 54 4.57 -16.73 4.53
CA GLY A 54 5.06 -16.25 5.77
C GLY A 54 5.27 -14.78 5.67
N LEU A 55 6.26 -14.22 4.92
CA LEU A 55 7.03 -12.93 4.72
C LEU A 55 6.59 -11.80 3.74
N LEU A 56 5.44 -11.82 3.09
CA LEU A 56 4.97 -10.61 2.36
C LEU A 56 4.01 -9.64 3.14
N GLY A 57 3.87 -9.64 4.48
CA GLY A 57 2.78 -9.52 5.54
C GLY A 57 1.65 -8.55 5.81
N ASN A 58 1.84 -7.37 6.31
CA ASN A 58 3.03 -6.86 6.89
C ASN A 58 4.06 -6.38 5.86
N LEU A 59 3.91 -6.57 4.54
CA LEU A 59 4.60 -5.60 3.68
C LEU A 59 3.93 -4.23 3.83
N PRO A 60 4.70 -3.16 4.06
CA PRO A 60 4.17 -1.81 4.04
C PRO A 60 3.66 -1.50 2.63
N ALA A 61 2.44 -0.95 2.53
CA ALA A 61 1.77 -0.66 1.26
C ALA A 61 2.56 0.30 0.36
N GLU A 62 3.48 1.06 0.94
CA GLU A 62 4.34 2.03 0.25
C GLU A 62 5.29 1.37 -0.77
N GLY A 63 5.62 0.07 -0.61
CA GLY A 63 6.51 -0.67 -1.51
C GLY A 63 5.81 -1.63 -2.49
N PHE A 64 4.48 -1.76 -2.41
CA PHE A 64 3.75 -2.83 -3.12
C PHE A 64 2.40 -2.32 -3.66
N GLY A 65 2.04 -2.74 -4.88
CA GLY A 65 0.72 -2.46 -5.44
C GLY A 65 -0.37 -3.24 -4.71
N VAL A 66 -1.13 -2.58 -3.83
CA VAL A 66 -2.21 -3.20 -3.05
C VAL A 66 -3.53 -3.20 -3.85
N MET A 67 -4.14 -4.38 -3.99
CA MET A 67 -5.48 -4.53 -4.56
C MET A 67 -6.50 -4.78 -3.45
N VAL A 68 -7.50 -3.90 -3.32
CA VAL A 68 -8.58 -4.02 -2.33
C VAL A 68 -9.82 -4.63 -3.01
N SER A 69 -10.37 -5.70 -2.43
CA SER A 69 -11.64 -6.29 -2.89
C SER A 69 -12.74 -6.07 -1.86
N THR A 70 -13.98 -5.81 -2.31
CA THR A 70 -15.13 -5.56 -1.44
C THR A 70 -16.43 -5.97 -2.13
N SER A 71 -17.51 -6.15 -1.35
CA SER A 71 -18.83 -6.46 -1.89
C SER A 71 -19.49 -5.22 -2.50
N ARG A 72 -20.43 -5.43 -3.43
CA ARG A 72 -21.23 -4.35 -4.02
C ARG A 72 -21.96 -3.53 -2.96
N GLU A 73 -22.48 -4.17 -1.92
CA GLU A 73 -23.19 -3.50 -0.83
C GLU A 73 -22.27 -2.56 -0.04
N ASN A 74 -21.11 -3.07 0.39
CA ASN A 74 -20.16 -2.27 1.16
C ASN A 74 -19.54 -1.15 0.33
N LEU A 75 -19.25 -1.41 -0.95
CA LEU A 75 -18.84 -0.37 -1.89
C LEU A 75 -19.93 0.68 -2.06
N GLY A 76 -21.19 0.27 -2.19
CA GLY A 76 -22.32 1.17 -2.29
C GLY A 76 -22.46 2.09 -1.07
N LYS A 77 -22.32 1.55 0.14
CA LYS A 77 -22.31 2.36 1.39
C LYS A 77 -21.15 3.35 1.42
N LEU A 78 -19.95 2.91 1.03
CA LEU A 78 -18.77 3.77 0.97
C LEU A 78 -19.00 4.93 -0.01
N LEU A 79 -19.46 4.64 -1.22
CA LEU A 79 -19.75 5.66 -2.23
C LEU A 79 -20.84 6.64 -1.77
N ALA A 80 -21.91 6.15 -1.16
CA ALA A 80 -22.96 7.02 -0.60
C ALA A 80 -22.39 7.97 0.46
N SER A 81 -21.57 7.46 1.38
CA SER A 81 -20.92 8.28 2.41
C SER A 81 -19.98 9.33 1.82
N ALA A 82 -19.21 8.96 0.79
CA ALA A 82 -18.32 9.87 0.09
C ALA A 82 -19.10 10.96 -0.67
N MET A 83 -20.21 10.60 -1.33
CA MET A 83 -21.07 11.56 -2.03
C MET A 83 -21.72 12.56 -1.07
N MET A 84 -22.26 12.09 0.06
CA MET A 84 -22.82 12.98 1.09
C MET A 84 -21.75 13.93 1.63
N SER A 85 -20.55 13.41 1.90
CA SER A 85 -19.42 14.23 2.35
C SER A 85 -19.05 15.30 1.32
N GLY A 86 -19.00 14.94 0.03
CA GLY A 86 -18.75 15.88 -1.07
C GLY A 86 -19.81 16.98 -1.18
N TYR A 87 -21.09 16.63 -1.03
CA TYR A 87 -22.18 17.61 -1.03
C TYR A 87 -22.06 18.61 0.14
N LEU A 88 -21.75 18.11 1.34
CA LEU A 88 -21.52 18.96 2.50
C LEU A 88 -20.35 19.92 2.30
N LEU A 89 -19.25 19.44 1.71
CA LEU A 89 -18.10 20.28 1.37
C LEU A 89 -18.46 21.37 0.36
N ARG A 90 -19.23 21.04 -0.69
CA ARG A 90 -19.69 22.04 -1.67
C ARG A 90 -20.60 23.09 -1.03
N ASN A 91 -21.52 22.69 -0.16
CA ASN A 91 -22.38 23.62 0.55
C ASN A 91 -21.57 24.57 1.46
N ALA A 92 -20.54 24.04 2.13
CA ALA A 92 -19.64 24.84 2.95
C ALA A 92 -18.87 25.88 2.10
N GLU A 93 -18.41 25.49 0.92
CA GLU A 93 -17.74 26.39 -0.04
C GLU A 93 -18.68 27.50 -0.53
N GLN A 94 -19.91 27.16 -0.95
CA GLN A 94 -20.90 28.16 -1.39
C GLN A 94 -21.23 29.18 -0.30
N ARG A 95 -21.37 28.71 0.94
CA ARG A 95 -21.58 29.58 2.08
C ARG A 95 -20.40 30.52 2.28
N MET A 96 -19.18 29.99 2.23
CA MET A 96 -17.97 30.79 2.36
C MET A 96 -17.86 31.86 1.26
N ASP A 97 -18.20 31.53 0.02
CA ASP A 97 -18.12 32.47 -1.10
C ASP A 97 -19.22 33.55 -1.04
N PHE A 98 -20.42 33.19 -0.58
CA PHE A 98 -21.46 34.16 -0.30
C PHE A 98 -21.04 35.14 0.81
N GLU A 99 -20.43 34.63 1.89
CA GLU A 99 -19.90 35.45 2.99
C GLU A 99 -18.80 36.41 2.48
N LYS A 100 -17.90 35.96 1.58
CA LYS A 100 -16.90 36.83 0.94
C LYS A 100 -17.54 37.91 0.06
N ALA A 101 -18.56 37.57 -0.74
CA ALA A 101 -19.23 38.53 -1.62
C ALA A 101 -19.96 39.64 -0.82
N LEU A 102 -20.60 39.26 0.30
CA LEU A 102 -21.17 40.23 1.24
C LEU A 102 -20.08 41.10 1.88
N ALA A 103 -18.97 40.51 2.30
CA ALA A 103 -17.85 41.27 2.90
C ALA A 103 -17.24 42.28 1.92
N GLY A 104 -16.95 41.87 0.67
CA GLY A 104 -16.40 42.76 -0.35
C GLY A 104 -17.37 43.87 -0.81
N SER A 105 -18.67 43.69 -0.61
CA SER A 105 -19.68 44.74 -0.87
C SER A 105 -19.65 45.86 0.20
N ASN A 106 -19.26 45.53 1.43
CA ASN A 106 -19.17 46.48 2.54
C ASN A 106 -17.88 47.33 2.49
N ASP A 107 -16.84 46.86 1.78
CA ASP A 107 -15.55 47.57 1.67
C ASP A 107 -15.56 48.66 0.58
N ALA A 108 -16.47 48.60 -0.41
CA ALA A 108 -16.53 49.56 -1.53
C ALA A 108 -17.34 50.84 -1.24
N GLN A 109 -18.00 50.94 -0.07
CA GLN A 109 -18.74 52.14 0.36
C GLN A 109 -18.01 52.97 1.44
N ASN A 110 -16.78 52.60 1.79
CA ASN A 110 -15.98 53.30 2.78
C ASN A 110 -14.53 53.54 2.31
N ASN A 111 -14.37 54.30 1.21
CA ASN A 111 -13.26 55.25 0.99
C ASN A 111 -13.51 56.10 -0.25
#